data_AF-A0A965PFH2-F1
#
_entry.id   AF-A0A965PFH2-F1
#
_cell.length_a   1.000
_cell.length_b   1.000
_cell.length_c   1.000
_cell.angle_alpha   90.00
_cell.angle_beta   90.00
_cell.angle_gamma   90.00
#
_symmetry.space_group_name_H-M   'P 1'
#
loop_
_entity.id
_entity.type
_entity.pdbx_description
1 polymer ?
#
loop_
_entity_poly.entity_id
_entity_poly.type
_entity_poly.pdbx_seq_one_letter_code
_entity_poly.pdbx_strand_id
1 'polypeptide(L)'
;MSARLKLKDFIKRARGIHGNRYGYEAVKYRNIDSKVKIKCPIHGHFLQTPWVHTGKPKSGCPKCGDIRAGQKRKSKNAKTFVRDARRIHGNKYDYSKAVYQGINTPLCVLCPKHGAFWPSPSNHIRLKSRCPKCSKIESATRIVAKFKR
;
A
#
# COMPACT_ATOMS: atom_id res chain seq x y z
N MET A 1 -10.46 6.97 46.71
CA MET A 1 -11.25 6.01 45.90
C MET A 1 -11.39 6.36 44.39
N SER A 2 -10.53 7.16 43.74
CA SER A 2 -10.90 7.79 42.45
C SER A 2 -10.08 7.40 41.20
N ALA A 3 -8.82 6.98 41.31
CA ALA A 3 -7.96 6.77 40.13
C ALA A 3 -8.14 5.40 39.43
N ARG A 4 -8.48 4.35 40.20
CA ARG A 4 -8.53 2.96 39.71
C ARG A 4 -9.78 2.65 38.88
N LEU A 5 -10.91 3.33 39.12
CA LEU A 5 -12.11 3.24 38.27
C LEU A 5 -11.86 3.84 36.89
N LYS A 6 -11.22 5.02 36.83
CA LYS A 6 -10.94 5.74 35.56
C LYS A 6 -10.07 4.94 34.58
N LEU A 7 -9.12 4.14 35.08
CA LEU A 7 -8.32 3.22 34.26
C LEU A 7 -9.15 2.06 33.71
N LYS A 8 -9.98 1.43 34.54
CA LYS A 8 -10.85 0.32 34.10
C LYS A 8 -11.84 0.78 33.03
N ASP A 9 -12.42 1.97 33.20
CA ASP A 9 -13.36 2.55 32.23
C ASP A 9 -12.67 2.86 30.89
N PHE A 10 -11.44 3.37 30.94
CA PHE A 10 -10.62 3.57 29.75
C PHE A 10 -10.36 2.25 29.01
N ILE A 11 -9.93 1.21 29.73
CA ILE A 11 -9.64 -0.10 29.13
C ILE A 11 -10.92 -0.71 28.53
N LYS A 12 -12.07 -0.59 29.20
CA LYS A 12 -13.36 -1.07 28.69
C LYS A 12 -13.74 -0.37 27.39
N ARG A 13 -13.63 0.97 27.34
CA ARG A 13 -13.88 1.75 26.11
C ARG A 13 -12.89 1.40 24.99
N ALA A 14 -11.62 1.26 25.33
CA ALA A 14 -10.58 0.96 24.36
C ALA A 14 -10.75 -0.44 23.74
N ARG A 15 -11.12 -1.44 24.54
CA ARG A 15 -11.50 -2.77 24.04
C ARG A 15 -12.79 -2.74 23.22
N GLY A 16 -13.76 -1.88 23.54
CA GLY A 16 -14.97 -1.70 22.73
C GLY A 16 -14.69 -1.16 21.31
N ILE A 17 -13.63 -0.37 21.14
CA ILE A 17 -13.30 0.26 19.85
C ILE A 17 -12.27 -0.57 19.05
N HIS A 18 -11.25 -1.06 19.74
CA HIS A 18 -10.11 -1.74 19.11
C HIS A 18 -10.12 -3.25 19.32
N GLY A 19 -11.07 -3.80 20.08
CA GLY A 19 -11.06 -5.21 20.48
C GLY A 19 -9.82 -5.57 21.30
N ASN A 20 -9.28 -6.77 21.09
CA ASN A 20 -8.08 -7.27 21.75
C ASN A 20 -6.78 -6.90 21.02
N ARG A 21 -6.77 -5.77 20.29
CA ARG A 21 -5.63 -5.38 19.44
C ARG A 21 -4.47 -4.72 20.20
N TYR A 22 -4.66 -4.31 21.44
CA TYR A 22 -3.65 -3.61 22.24
C TYR A 22 -3.60 -4.11 23.69
N GLY A 23 -2.40 -4.06 24.27
CA GLY A 23 -2.16 -4.33 25.68
C GLY A 23 -2.09 -3.03 26.50
N TYR A 24 -2.68 -3.05 27.69
CA TYR A 24 -2.78 -1.90 28.60
C TYR A 24 -2.03 -2.10 29.93
N GLU A 25 -1.13 -3.08 30.00
CA GLU A 25 -0.41 -3.52 31.21
C GLU A 25 0.44 -2.39 31.83
N ALA A 26 1.02 -1.52 30.99
CA ALA A 26 1.91 -0.42 31.41
C ALA A 26 1.22 0.95 31.45
N VAL A 27 -0.12 1.01 31.43
CA VAL A 27 -0.85 2.28 31.34
C VAL A 27 -0.87 2.98 32.70
N LYS A 28 -0.20 4.13 32.79
CA LYS A 28 -0.34 5.08 33.90
C LYS A 28 -1.36 6.15 33.55
N TYR A 29 -2.61 5.95 33.97
CA TYR A 29 -3.70 6.87 33.66
C TYR A 29 -3.77 8.02 34.67
N ARG A 30 -3.59 9.26 34.20
CA ARG A 30 -3.71 10.47 35.02
C ARG A 30 -4.95 11.29 34.65
N ASN A 31 -5.09 11.64 33.38
CA ASN A 31 -6.25 12.34 32.82
C ASN A 31 -6.38 12.00 31.32
N ILE A 32 -7.40 12.56 30.64
CA ILE A 32 -7.72 12.25 29.24
C ILE A 32 -6.70 12.78 28.23
N ASP A 33 -5.92 13.80 28.62
CA ASP A 33 -4.93 14.48 27.78
C ASP A 33 -3.48 14.03 28.06
N SER A 34 -3.25 13.31 29.16
CA SER A 34 -1.93 12.76 29.48
C SER A 34 -1.66 11.56 28.58
N LYS A 35 -0.47 11.54 27.98
CA LYS A 35 -0.04 10.42 27.14
C LYS A 35 0.08 9.16 28.00
N VAL A 36 -0.55 8.08 27.54
CA VAL A 36 -0.46 6.74 28.10
C VAL A 36 0.40 5.85 27.21
N LYS A 37 1.13 4.92 27.84
CA LYS A 37 1.95 3.92 27.14
C LYS A 37 1.09 2.70 26.83
N ILE A 38 0.78 2.51 25.55
CA ILE A 38 -0.05 1.42 25.03
C ILE A 38 0.87 0.44 24.29
N LYS A 39 0.64 -0.87 24.48
CA LYS A 39 1.42 -1.93 23.81
C LYS A 39 0.71 -2.38 22.54
N CYS A 40 1.35 -2.20 21.40
CA CYS A 40 0.99 -2.85 20.16
C CYS A 40 1.68 -4.22 20.08
N PRO A 41 0.99 -5.31 19.75
CA PRO A 41 1.60 -6.64 19.64
C PRO A 41 2.65 -6.73 18.51
N ILE A 42 2.55 -5.86 17.50
CA ILE A 42 3.43 -5.90 16.32
C ILE A 42 4.58 -4.89 16.43
N HIS A 43 4.31 -3.69 16.94
CA HIS A 43 5.27 -2.57 16.93
C HIS A 43 5.79 -2.19 18.32
N GLY A 44 5.42 -2.95 19.36
CA GLY A 44 5.78 -2.66 20.73
C GLY A 44 5.03 -1.46 21.32
N HIS A 45 5.66 -0.76 22.25
CA HIS A 45 5.03 0.32 22.99
C HIS A 45 4.97 1.63 22.19
N PHE A 46 3.84 2.34 22.28
CA PHE A 46 3.66 3.67 21.73
C PHE A 46 2.93 4.58 22.72
N LEU A 47 3.11 5.88 22.58
CA LEU A 47 2.48 6.90 23.42
C LEU A 47 1.31 7.54 22.69
N GLN A 48 0.16 7.59 23.34
CA GLN A 48 -1.03 8.26 22.81
C GLN A 48 -1.90 8.75 23.97
N THR A 49 -2.70 9.79 23.77
CA THR A 49 -3.64 10.24 24.80
C THR A 49 -4.90 9.36 24.79
N PRO A 50 -5.54 9.13 25.94
CA PRO A 50 -6.81 8.41 26.02
C PRO A 50 -7.89 8.97 25.10
N TRP A 51 -7.97 10.30 24.97
CA TRP A 51 -8.89 10.97 24.05
C TRP A 51 -8.66 10.59 22.58
N VAL A 52 -7.40 10.61 22.11
CA VAL A 52 -7.09 10.24 20.72
C VAL A 52 -7.33 8.74 20.46
N HIS A 53 -7.08 7.90 21.48
CA HIS A 53 -7.22 6.45 21.36
C HIS A 53 -8.68 5.98 21.35
N THR A 54 -9.53 6.56 22.21
CA THR A 54 -10.92 6.12 22.44
C THR A 54 -11.98 7.14 22.02
N GLY A 55 -11.66 8.42 22.00
CA GLY A 55 -12.50 9.49 21.49
C GLY A 55 -12.40 9.63 19.97
N LYS A 56 -12.69 10.80 19.41
CA LYS A 56 -12.53 11.08 17.96
C LYS A 56 -11.10 11.59 17.74
N PRO A 57 -10.26 10.93 16.92
CA PRO A 57 -10.58 10.08 15.77
C PRO A 57 -10.47 8.55 15.96
N LYS A 58 -10.37 8.02 17.18
CA LYS A 58 -10.19 6.57 17.47
C LYS A 58 -8.90 6.02 16.86
N SER A 59 -7.81 6.77 16.99
CA SER A 59 -6.52 6.38 16.41
C SER A 59 -5.90 5.20 17.16
N GLY A 60 -5.26 4.32 16.41
CA GLY A 60 -4.52 3.18 16.94
C GLY A 60 -3.03 3.45 17.02
N CYS A 61 -2.23 2.39 16.91
CA CYS A 61 -0.79 2.48 16.72
C CYS A 61 -0.48 3.23 15.40
N PRO A 62 0.31 4.32 15.43
CA PRO A 62 0.67 5.09 14.23
C PRO A 62 1.35 4.23 13.16
N LYS A 63 2.32 3.40 13.55
CA LYS A 63 3.02 2.48 12.63
C LYS A 63 2.09 1.49 11.94
N CYS A 64 1.11 0.93 12.67
CA CYS A 64 0.06 0.11 12.05
C CYS A 64 -0.79 0.91 11.05
N GLY A 65 -1.09 2.17 11.38
CA GLY A 65 -1.81 3.09 10.51
C GLY A 65 -1.06 3.33 9.20
N ASP A 66 0.24 3.60 9.29
CA ASP A 66 1.11 3.86 8.13
C ASP A 66 1.20 2.63 7.22
N ILE A 67 1.38 1.43 7.78
CA ILE A 67 1.41 0.18 7.00
C ILE A 67 0.08 0.00 6.24
N ARG A 68 -1.05 0.16 6.92
CA ARG A 68 -2.38 0.02 6.31
C ARG A 68 -2.62 1.07 5.22
N ALA A 69 -2.25 2.32 5.48
CA ALA A 69 -2.33 3.40 4.50
C ALA A 69 -1.45 3.11 3.27
N GLY A 70 -0.22 2.64 3.50
CA GLY A 70 0.70 2.21 2.45
C GLY A 70 0.14 1.07 1.61
N GLN A 71 -0.41 0.02 2.22
CA GLN A 71 -1.06 -1.10 1.53
C GLN A 71 -2.26 -0.64 0.69
N LYS A 72 -3.12 0.22 1.26
CA LYS A 72 -4.28 0.78 0.55
C LYS A 72 -3.87 1.61 -0.66
N ARG A 73 -2.83 2.44 -0.52
CA ARG A 73 -2.25 3.22 -1.63
C ARG A 73 -1.68 2.31 -2.72
N LYS A 74 -0.93 1.27 -2.35
CA LYS A 74 -0.39 0.28 -3.31
C LYS A 74 -1.51 -0.42 -4.10
N SER A 75 -2.57 -0.87 -3.42
CA SER A 75 -3.71 -1.52 -4.06
C SER A 75 -4.45 -0.58 -5.03
N LYS A 76 -4.69 0.68 -4.63
CA LYS A 76 -5.29 1.70 -5.50
C LYS A 76 -4.42 1.93 -6.74
N ASN A 77 -3.10 2.06 -6.55
CA ASN A 77 -2.15 2.30 -7.63
C ASN A 77 -2.02 1.11 -8.59
N ALA A 78 -2.13 -0.12 -8.09
CA ALA A 78 -2.15 -1.33 -8.91
C ALA A 78 -3.36 -1.33 -9.86
N LYS A 79 -4.56 -1.03 -9.33
CA LYS A 79 -5.79 -0.93 -10.12
C LYS A 79 -5.71 0.19 -11.15
N THR A 80 -5.22 1.36 -10.77
CA THR A 80 -5.04 2.47 -11.72
C THR A 80 -4.01 2.14 -12.79
N PHE A 81 -2.90 1.46 -12.43
CA PHE A 81 -1.89 1.03 -13.39
C PHE A 81 -2.48 0.11 -14.46
N VAL A 82 -3.20 -0.95 -14.07
CA VAL A 82 -3.80 -1.88 -15.04
C VAL A 82 -4.79 -1.16 -15.96
N ARG A 83 -5.60 -0.25 -15.42
CA ARG A 83 -6.53 0.56 -16.22
C ARG A 83 -5.79 1.45 -17.23
N ASP A 84 -4.76 2.18 -16.78
CA ASP A 84 -4.00 3.08 -17.64
C ASP A 84 -3.19 2.30 -18.69
N ALA A 85 -2.67 1.13 -18.31
CA ALA A 85 -1.92 0.24 -19.21
C ALA A 85 -2.83 -0.33 -20.31
N ARG A 86 -4.08 -0.73 -19.97
CA ARG A 86 -5.09 -1.12 -20.96
C ARG A 86 -5.52 0.05 -21.85
N ARG A 87 -5.59 1.28 -21.34
CA ARG A 87 -5.89 2.45 -22.17
C ARG A 87 -4.79 2.74 -23.20
N ILE A 88 -3.53 2.58 -22.84
CA ILE A 88 -2.38 2.91 -23.71
C ILE A 88 -2.07 1.77 -24.68
N HIS A 89 -2.06 0.53 -24.20
CA HIS A 89 -1.62 -0.63 -24.96
C HIS A 89 -2.78 -1.51 -25.45
N GLY A 90 -4.03 -1.21 -25.07
CA GLY A 90 -5.17 -2.07 -25.34
C GLY A 90 -5.06 -3.42 -24.62
N ASN A 91 -5.54 -4.47 -25.29
CA ASN A 91 -5.43 -5.86 -24.82
C ASN A 91 -4.15 -6.55 -25.33
N LYS A 92 -3.08 -5.80 -25.64
CA LYS A 92 -1.82 -6.36 -26.17
C LYS A 92 -0.99 -7.15 -25.15
N TYR A 93 -1.22 -6.91 -23.85
CA TYR A 93 -0.45 -7.53 -22.78
C TYR A 93 -1.37 -8.08 -21.70
N ASP A 94 -0.93 -9.17 -21.08
CA ASP A 94 -1.60 -9.75 -19.92
C ASP A 94 -0.87 -9.32 -18.63
N TYR A 95 -1.65 -8.79 -17.69
CA TYR A 95 -1.22 -8.28 -16.39
C TYR A 95 -1.63 -9.21 -15.24
N SER A 96 -2.07 -10.44 -15.51
CA SER A 96 -2.55 -11.39 -14.50
C SER A 96 -1.50 -11.74 -13.44
N LYS A 97 -0.21 -11.68 -13.79
CA LYS A 97 0.93 -11.89 -12.87
C LYS A 97 1.59 -10.58 -12.40
N ALA A 98 0.98 -9.42 -12.67
CA ALA A 98 1.55 -8.13 -12.32
C ALA A 98 1.38 -7.82 -10.82
N VAL A 99 2.48 -7.83 -10.07
CA VAL A 99 2.51 -7.38 -8.68
C VAL A 99 3.02 -5.95 -8.61
N TYR A 100 2.13 -4.99 -8.35
CA TYR A 100 2.50 -3.58 -8.24
C TYR A 100 3.10 -3.28 -6.87
N GLN A 101 4.40 -2.98 -6.84
CA GLN A 101 5.11 -2.64 -5.60
C GLN A 101 5.45 -1.15 -5.47
N GLY A 102 5.60 -0.45 -6.60
CA GLY A 102 5.90 0.98 -6.68
C GLY A 102 6.09 1.44 -8.12
N ILE A 103 6.21 2.75 -8.35
CA ILE A 103 6.30 3.34 -9.71
C ILE A 103 7.55 2.93 -10.48
N ASN A 104 8.67 2.68 -9.78
CA ASN A 104 9.96 2.36 -10.38
C ASN A 104 10.30 0.87 -10.24
N THR A 105 9.53 0.12 -9.46
CA THR A 105 9.77 -1.31 -9.26
C THR A 105 9.27 -2.10 -10.47
N PRO A 106 10.12 -2.92 -11.11
CA PRO A 106 9.71 -3.75 -12.23
C PRO A 106 8.56 -4.69 -11.83
N LEU A 107 7.59 -4.87 -12.71
CA LEU A 107 6.48 -5.82 -12.54
C LEU A 107 6.41 -6.78 -13.71
N CYS A 108 5.92 -8.00 -13.49
CA CYS A 108 5.78 -8.99 -14.56
C CYS A 108 4.62 -8.61 -15.49
N VAL A 109 4.92 -8.38 -16.75
CA VAL A 109 3.95 -8.20 -17.84
C VAL A 109 4.15 -9.32 -18.86
N LEU A 110 3.07 -9.94 -19.30
CA LEU A 110 3.11 -11.04 -20.26
C LEU A 110 2.82 -10.51 -21.65
N CYS A 111 3.78 -10.69 -22.56
CA CYS A 111 3.56 -10.51 -23.99
C CYS A 111 3.06 -11.84 -24.58
N PRO A 112 1.90 -11.86 -25.27
CA PRO A 112 1.37 -13.07 -25.88
C PRO A 112 2.33 -13.77 -26.86
N LYS A 113 3.22 -13.00 -27.51
CA LYS A 113 4.17 -13.51 -28.51
C LYS A 113 5.53 -13.92 -27.94
N HIS A 114 5.96 -13.29 -26.85
CA HIS A 114 7.36 -13.32 -26.41
C HIS A 114 7.55 -13.70 -24.94
N GLY A 115 6.45 -13.96 -24.22
CA GLY A 115 6.45 -14.33 -22.82
C GLY A 115 6.60 -13.13 -21.87
N ALA A 116 7.06 -13.42 -20.65
CA ALA A 116 7.18 -12.45 -19.58
C ALA A 116 8.31 -11.43 -19.82
N PHE A 117 8.06 -10.18 -19.46
CA PHE A 117 9.06 -9.13 -19.36
C PHE A 117 8.77 -8.23 -18.15
N TRP A 118 9.77 -7.47 -17.71
CA TRP A 118 9.74 -6.75 -16.43
C TRP A 118 9.90 -5.24 -16.61
N PRO A 119 8.90 -4.52 -17.14
CA PRO A 119 8.97 -3.07 -17.22
C PRO A 119 8.69 -2.43 -15.85
N SER A 120 9.32 -1.29 -15.58
CA SER A 120 8.87 -0.40 -14.51
C SER A 120 7.53 0.25 -14.90
N PRO A 121 6.54 0.35 -14.00
CA PRO A 121 5.22 0.86 -14.33
C PRO A 121 5.25 2.31 -14.84
N SER A 122 6.13 3.16 -14.31
CA SER A 122 6.34 4.52 -14.80
C SER A 122 6.76 4.53 -16.28
N ASN A 123 7.72 3.69 -16.67
CA ASN A 123 8.18 3.57 -18.05
C ASN A 123 7.11 2.95 -18.96
N HIS A 124 6.40 1.93 -18.48
CA HIS A 124 5.34 1.24 -19.24
C HIS A 124 4.20 2.18 -19.65
N ILE A 125 3.83 3.10 -18.76
CA ILE A 125 2.78 4.09 -18.99
C ILE A 125 3.34 5.33 -19.69
N ARG A 126 4.35 5.99 -19.12
CA ARG A 126 4.83 7.30 -19.59
C ARG A 126 5.56 7.23 -20.92
N LEU A 127 6.48 6.26 -21.05
CA LEU A 127 7.26 6.07 -22.28
C LEU A 127 6.54 5.12 -23.26
N LYS A 128 5.34 4.65 -22.91
CA LYS A 128 4.58 3.65 -23.67
C LYS A 128 5.47 2.46 -24.05
N SER A 129 6.33 2.03 -23.12
CA SER A 129 7.32 0.99 -23.42
C SER A 129 6.63 -0.32 -23.81
N ARG A 130 7.23 -1.00 -24.77
CA ARG A 130 6.71 -2.25 -25.35
C ARG A 130 7.59 -3.42 -24.94
N CYS A 131 7.13 -4.64 -25.22
CA CYS A 131 7.99 -5.81 -25.15
C CYS A 131 9.27 -5.58 -25.99
N PRO A 132 10.48 -5.77 -25.45
CA PRO A 132 11.73 -5.50 -26.15
C PRO A 132 11.86 -6.27 -27.47
N LYS A 133 11.41 -7.53 -27.50
CA LYS A 133 11.41 -8.36 -28.71
C LYS A 133 10.44 -7.82 -29.77
N CYS A 134 9.21 -7.45 -29.39
CA CYS A 134 8.27 -6.79 -30.30
C CYS A 134 8.84 -5.49 -30.88
N SER A 135 9.46 -4.66 -30.03
CA SER A 135 10.01 -3.38 -30.46
C SER A 135 11.12 -3.56 -31.48
N LYS A 136 12.03 -4.52 -31.28
CA LYS A 136 13.12 -4.81 -32.23
C LYS A 136 12.59 -5.27 -33.60
N ILE A 137 11.57 -6.14 -33.61
CA ILE A 137 10.96 -6.61 -34.86
C ILE A 137 10.32 -5.44 -35.63
N GLU A 138 9.57 -4.58 -34.94
CA GLU A 138 8.91 -3.42 -35.56
C GLU A 138 9.92 -2.38 -36.09
N SER A 139 11.04 -2.18 -35.39
CA SER A 139 12.13 -1.33 -35.87
C SER A 139 12.81 -1.94 -37.10
N ALA A 140 13.09 -3.25 -37.11
CA ALA A 140 13.71 -3.92 -38.24
C ALA A 140 12.84 -3.87 -39.50
N THR A 141 11.52 -4.12 -39.38
CA THR A 141 10.59 -4.02 -40.52
C THR A 141 10.50 -2.60 -41.06
N ARG A 142 10.54 -1.58 -40.20
CA ARG A 142 10.53 -0.18 -40.60
C ARG A 142 11.80 0.23 -41.37
N ILE A 143 12.95 -0.30 -40.97
CA ILE A 143 14.21 -0.07 -41.69
C ILE A 143 14.14 -0.70 -43.08
N VAL A 144 13.75 -1.98 -43.17
CA VAL A 144 13.62 -2.69 -44.46
C VAL A 144 12.63 -1.99 -45.39
N ALA A 145 11.50 -1.49 -44.87
CA ALA A 145 10.52 -0.74 -45.66
C ALA A 145 11.08 0.59 -46.20
N LYS A 146 12.04 1.21 -45.50
CA LYS A 146 12.70 2.46 -45.95
C LYS A 146 13.69 2.22 -47.10
N PHE A 147 14.30 1.04 -47.14
CA PHE A 147 15.25 0.64 -48.19
C PHE A 147 14.60 0.01 -49.44
N LYS A 148 13.31 -0.34 -49.37
CA LYS A 148 12.52 -0.83 -50.52
C LYS A 148 11.77 0.30 -51.27
N ARG A 149 12.12 1.55 -50.98
CA ARG A 149 11.64 2.76 -51.64
C ARG A 149 12.76 3.36 -52.48
#